data_AF-A0A3P7MKX4-F1
#
_entry.id   AF-A0A3P7MKX4-F1
#
_cell.length_a   1.000
_cell.length_b   1.000
_cell.length_c   1.000
_cell.angle_alpha   90.00
_cell.angle_beta   90.00
_cell.angle_gamma   90.00
#
_symmetry.space_group_name_H-M   'P 1'
#
loop_
_entity.id
_entity.type
_entity.pdbx_description
1 polymer ?
#
loop_
_entity_poly.entity_id
_entity_poly.type
_entity_poly.pdbx_seq_one_letter_code
_entity_poly.pdbx_strand_id
1 'polypeptide(L)'
;MIYKRVCVPCNCNGKSDQCDPQTGHCLNCKHNTAGPHCDQCAPGYYLDPGSDSCQPCECPSLQNQHTNSCVAIPGNQESGGKPYACLDCENNTRGRFCESCAPFFYGNPLLGQPCRECDCGYAAIGCDPVTGACECGYYTAGPRCLECEPGSYGDPLIGEPCKRRCP
;
A
#
# COMPACT_ATOMS: atom_id res chain seq x y z
N MET A 1 -35.59 -7.15 -46.87
CA MET A 1 -35.64 -6.90 -45.41
C MET A 1 -34.62 -5.80 -45.11
N ILE A 2 -35.07 -4.62 -44.69
CA ILE A 2 -34.18 -3.49 -44.37
C ILE A 2 -33.80 -3.62 -42.89
N TYR A 3 -32.58 -4.07 -42.59
CA TYR A 3 -32.01 -3.90 -41.26
C TYR A 3 -31.77 -2.40 -41.07
N LYS A 4 -32.73 -1.69 -40.45
CA LYS A 4 -32.46 -0.35 -39.91
C LYS A 4 -31.35 -0.54 -38.87
N ARG A 5 -30.14 -0.07 -39.18
CA ARG A 5 -29.09 0.08 -38.16
C ARG A 5 -29.57 1.15 -37.19
N VAL A 6 -30.14 0.71 -36.08
CA VAL A 6 -30.50 1.60 -34.97
C VAL A 6 -29.18 2.02 -34.34
N CYS A 7 -28.82 3.31 -34.47
CA CYS A 7 -27.73 3.86 -33.68
C CYS A 7 -28.22 3.99 -32.24
N VAL A 8 -27.65 3.18 -31.36
CA VAL A 8 -27.86 3.30 -29.93
C VAL A 8 -26.75 4.20 -29.39
N PRO A 9 -27.08 5.31 -28.72
CA PRO A 9 -26.06 6.16 -28.11
C PRO A 9 -25.31 5.40 -27.01
N CYS A 10 -24.02 5.69 -26.85
CA CYS A 10 -23.20 5.12 -25.79
C CYS A 10 -23.77 5.51 -24.42
N ASN A 11 -23.91 4.54 -23.52
CA ASN A 11 -24.34 4.79 -22.14
C ASN A 11 -23.11 4.96 -21.23
N CYS A 12 -22.55 6.17 -21.21
CA CYS A 12 -21.33 6.48 -20.45
C CYS A 12 -21.56 7.46 -19.30
N ASN A 13 -22.80 7.56 -18.80
CA ASN A 13 -23.19 8.48 -17.72
C ASN A 13 -22.78 9.96 -17.97
N GLY A 14 -22.73 10.37 -19.25
CA GLY A 14 -22.27 11.70 -19.65
C GLY A 14 -20.77 11.96 -19.42
N LYS A 15 -20.00 10.94 -19.04
CA LYS A 15 -18.56 11.01 -18.79
C LYS A 15 -17.72 10.59 -20.01
N SER A 16 -18.34 10.08 -21.06
CA SER A 16 -17.72 9.89 -22.38
C SER A 16 -18.77 9.98 -23.48
N ASP A 17 -18.33 10.38 -24.68
CA ASP A 17 -19.09 10.38 -25.93
C ASP A 17 -18.66 9.24 -26.87
N GLN A 18 -17.68 8.43 -26.47
CA GLN A 18 -17.11 7.34 -27.26
C GLN A 18 -17.26 6.00 -26.54
N CYS A 19 -17.66 4.97 -27.27
CA CYS A 19 -17.68 3.61 -26.79
C CYS A 19 -17.21 2.64 -27.88
N ASP A 20 -16.66 1.50 -27.45
CA ASP A 20 -16.24 0.43 -28.31
C ASP A 20 -17.44 -0.13 -29.10
N PRO A 21 -17.38 -0.22 -30.44
CA PRO A 21 -18.52 -0.62 -31.26
C PRO A 21 -18.97 -2.08 -31.08
N GLN A 22 -18.13 -2.96 -30.52
CA GLN A 22 -18.45 -4.37 -30.35
C GLN A 22 -19.06 -4.67 -28.98
N THR A 23 -18.51 -4.05 -27.93
CA THR A 23 -18.87 -4.31 -26.54
C THR A 23 -19.79 -3.24 -25.96
N GLY A 24 -19.81 -2.04 -26.54
CA GLY A 24 -20.49 -0.87 -25.99
C GLY A 24 -19.80 -0.25 -24.77
N HIS A 25 -18.59 -0.73 -24.41
CA HIS A 25 -17.83 -0.19 -23.29
C HIS A 25 -17.32 1.21 -23.59
N CYS A 26 -17.48 2.12 -22.64
CA CYS A 26 -17.04 3.49 -22.76
C CYS A 26 -15.52 3.59 -22.84
N LEU A 27 -15.05 4.43 -23.75
CA LEU A 27 -13.64 4.73 -23.96
C LEU A 27 -13.35 6.13 -23.42
N ASN A 28 -12.14 6.37 -22.92
CA ASN A 28 -11.70 7.70 -22.48
C ASN A 28 -12.65 8.38 -21.47
N CYS A 29 -13.04 7.65 -20.42
CA CYS A 29 -13.86 8.18 -19.34
C CYS A 29 -13.25 9.47 -18.74
N LYS A 30 -14.09 10.52 -18.58
CA LYS A 30 -13.70 11.82 -18.02
C LYS A 30 -13.96 11.87 -16.51
N HIS A 31 -13.48 12.94 -15.86
CA HIS A 31 -13.71 13.19 -14.43
C HIS A 31 -13.19 12.08 -13.50
N ASN A 32 -12.05 11.47 -13.87
CA ASN A 32 -11.39 10.41 -13.11
C ASN A 32 -12.31 9.21 -12.83
N THR A 33 -13.17 8.89 -13.80
CA THR A 33 -14.02 7.70 -13.77
C THR A 33 -13.43 6.59 -14.63
N ALA A 34 -13.87 5.37 -14.38
CA ALA A 34 -13.48 4.17 -15.10
C ALA A 34 -14.66 3.17 -15.08
N GLY A 35 -14.41 1.99 -15.62
CA GLY A 35 -15.40 0.94 -15.80
C GLY A 35 -16.14 1.03 -17.14
N PRO A 36 -16.92 -0.01 -17.49
CA PRO A 36 -17.59 -0.11 -18.78
C PRO A 36 -18.53 1.05 -19.11
N HIS A 37 -19.04 1.74 -18.08
CA HIS A 37 -20.00 2.84 -18.22
C HIS A 37 -19.52 4.14 -17.58
N CYS A 38 -18.22 4.24 -17.22
CA CYS A 38 -17.67 5.39 -16.50
C CYS A 38 -18.42 5.70 -15.19
N ASP A 39 -18.88 4.65 -14.51
CA ASP A 39 -19.73 4.68 -13.31
C ASP A 39 -18.94 4.40 -12.03
N GLN A 40 -17.65 4.08 -12.15
CA GLN A 40 -16.74 3.83 -11.04
C GLN A 40 -15.63 4.87 -11.05
N CYS A 41 -14.99 5.11 -9.90
CA CYS A 41 -13.78 5.92 -9.89
C CYS A 41 -12.61 5.16 -10.51
N ALA A 42 -11.74 5.88 -11.22
CA ALA A 42 -10.52 5.32 -11.77
C ALA A 42 -9.58 4.82 -10.65
N PRO A 43 -8.66 3.88 -10.92
CA PRO A 43 -7.63 3.49 -9.97
C PRO A 43 -6.91 4.72 -9.38
N GLY A 44 -6.75 4.72 -8.06
CA GLY A 44 -6.18 5.86 -7.34
C GLY A 44 -7.19 6.95 -6.97
N TYR A 45 -8.48 6.74 -7.27
CA TYR A 45 -9.55 7.65 -6.90
C TYR A 45 -10.68 6.92 -6.16
N TYR A 46 -11.35 7.65 -5.27
CA TYR A 46 -12.51 7.18 -4.52
C TYR A 46 -13.64 8.21 -4.57
N LEU A 47 -14.87 7.77 -4.30
CA LEU A 47 -16.01 8.68 -4.18
C LEU A 47 -16.25 9.01 -2.71
N ASP A 48 -16.08 10.28 -2.34
CA ASP A 48 -16.28 10.76 -0.98
C ASP A 48 -17.78 10.98 -0.68
N PRO A 49 -18.31 10.57 0.49
CA PRO A 49 -19.70 10.83 0.86
C PRO A 49 -19.98 12.33 0.98
N GLY A 50 -20.56 12.92 -0.07
CA GLY A 50 -20.84 14.36 -0.17
C GLY A 50 -20.21 15.05 -1.38
N SER A 51 -19.39 14.33 -2.15
CA SER A 51 -18.86 14.80 -3.44
C SER A 51 -19.57 14.10 -4.60
N ASP A 52 -19.87 14.86 -5.66
CA ASP A 52 -20.35 14.34 -6.95
C ASP A 52 -19.19 13.92 -7.89
N SER A 53 -17.96 13.92 -7.37
CA SER A 53 -16.73 13.72 -8.15
C SER A 53 -15.72 12.82 -7.43
N CYS A 54 -15.02 12.00 -8.23
CA CYS A 54 -13.96 11.13 -7.78
C CYS A 54 -12.76 11.94 -7.28
N GLN A 55 -12.38 11.73 -6.01
CA GLN A 55 -11.26 12.38 -5.33
C GLN A 55 -10.04 11.47 -5.33
N PRO A 56 -8.82 12.02 -5.47
CA PRO A 56 -7.61 11.23 -5.43
C PRO A 56 -7.39 10.64 -4.03
N CYS A 57 -6.91 9.41 -3.98
CA CYS A 57 -6.44 8.79 -2.75
C CYS A 57 -5.07 9.35 -2.36
N GLU A 58 -4.89 9.64 -1.08
CA GLU A 58 -3.63 10.01 -0.45
C GLU A 58 -2.99 8.79 0.21
N CYS A 59 -1.81 8.38 -0.27
CA CYS A 59 -1.14 7.14 0.10
C CYS A 59 0.37 7.35 0.30
N PRO A 60 0.84 8.02 1.37
CA PRO A 60 0.06 8.59 2.48
C PRO A 60 -0.39 10.04 2.28
N SER A 61 0.21 10.77 1.33
CA SER A 61 -0.11 12.17 1.01
C SER A 61 0.00 12.41 -0.49
N LEU A 62 -0.69 13.43 -1.03
CA LEU A 62 -0.62 13.76 -2.46
C LEU A 62 0.78 14.18 -2.92
N GLN A 63 1.60 14.74 -2.03
CA GLN A 63 2.97 15.18 -2.36
C GLN A 63 3.99 14.04 -2.25
N ASN A 64 3.70 13.01 -1.44
CA ASN A 64 4.54 11.85 -1.26
C ASN A 64 3.69 10.58 -1.40
N GLN A 65 3.35 10.26 -2.65
CA GLN A 65 2.53 9.10 -2.98
C GLN A 65 3.42 7.86 -3.16
N HIS A 66 3.04 6.77 -2.52
CA HIS A 66 3.69 5.45 -2.58
C HIS A 66 2.85 4.39 -3.28
N THR A 67 1.71 4.77 -3.85
CA THR A 67 0.94 3.96 -4.80
C THR A 67 -0.08 4.82 -5.55
N ASN A 68 -0.35 4.48 -6.80
CA ASN A 68 -1.39 5.11 -7.61
C ASN A 68 -2.72 4.33 -7.57
N SER A 69 -2.85 3.35 -6.67
CA SER A 69 -4.02 2.49 -6.59
C SER A 69 -4.58 2.45 -5.18
N CYS A 70 -5.91 2.48 -5.09
CA CYS A 70 -6.66 2.40 -3.85
C CYS A 70 -8.02 1.79 -4.13
N VAL A 71 -8.66 1.31 -3.06
CA VAL A 71 -10.02 0.77 -3.09
C VAL A 71 -10.87 1.47 -2.03
N ALA A 72 -12.07 1.89 -2.41
CA ALA A 72 -13.05 2.42 -1.47
C ALA A 72 -13.50 1.31 -0.51
N ILE A 73 -13.57 1.60 0.79
CA ILE A 73 -14.01 0.66 1.82
C ILE A 73 -15.32 1.15 2.43
N PRO A 74 -16.47 0.59 2.00
CA PRO A 74 -17.76 0.98 2.54
C PRO A 74 -17.90 0.57 4.02
N GLY A 75 -18.52 1.44 4.83
CA GLY A 75 -18.80 1.17 6.25
C GLY A 75 -17.64 1.38 7.21
N ASN A 76 -16.43 1.67 6.71
CA ASN A 76 -15.26 1.99 7.54
C ASN A 76 -15.29 3.49 7.90
N GLN A 77 -16.38 3.90 8.55
CA GLN A 77 -16.56 5.20 9.19
C GLN A 77 -16.03 5.10 10.62
N GLU A 78 -14.75 4.79 10.79
CA GLU A 78 -14.08 5.23 12.00
C GLU A 78 -14.23 6.76 12.00
N SER A 79 -14.74 7.35 13.09
CA SER A 79 -15.06 8.79 13.11
C SER A 79 -13.82 9.61 12.74
N GLY A 80 -13.77 10.13 11.51
CA GLY A 80 -12.64 10.88 10.96
C GLY A 80 -11.63 10.09 10.10
N GLY A 81 -11.85 8.80 9.84
CA GLY A 81 -10.99 7.96 8.99
C GLY A 81 -11.28 8.13 7.49
N LYS A 82 -10.26 7.98 6.64
CA LYS A 82 -10.40 8.04 5.18
C LYS A 82 -11.15 6.80 4.65
N PRO A 83 -12.15 6.94 3.76
CA PRO A 83 -13.06 5.84 3.36
C PRO A 83 -12.47 4.91 2.28
N TYR A 84 -11.15 4.73 2.27
CA TYR A 84 -10.45 3.87 1.31
C TYR A 84 -9.25 3.17 1.98
N ALA A 85 -8.60 2.28 1.25
CA ALA A 85 -7.25 1.79 1.56
C ALA A 85 -6.40 1.79 0.29
N CYS A 86 -5.12 2.05 0.47
CA CYS A 86 -4.11 2.01 -0.57
C CYS A 86 -3.73 0.56 -0.89
N LEU A 87 -3.40 0.30 -2.16
CA LEU A 87 -3.04 -1.03 -2.65
C LEU A 87 -1.58 -1.04 -3.10
N ASP A 88 -0.90 -2.17 -2.92
CA ASP A 88 0.44 -2.40 -3.47
C ASP A 88 1.44 -1.27 -3.14
N CYS A 89 1.60 -0.98 -1.84
CA CYS A 89 2.53 0.05 -1.38
C CYS A 89 3.96 -0.19 -1.89
N GLU A 90 4.52 0.81 -2.56
CA GLU A 90 5.87 0.79 -3.14
C GLU A 90 6.91 1.31 -2.13
N ASN A 91 8.19 1.34 -2.53
CA ASN A 91 9.30 1.92 -1.75
C ASN A 91 9.43 1.35 -0.33
N ASN A 92 9.16 0.05 -0.16
CA ASN A 92 9.21 -0.66 1.12
C ASN A 92 8.33 0.00 2.20
N THR A 93 7.21 0.59 1.78
CA THR A 93 6.20 1.11 2.69
C THR A 93 5.10 0.09 2.95
N ARG A 94 4.34 0.31 4.01
CA ARG A 94 3.24 -0.53 4.48
C ARG A 94 2.24 0.34 5.22
N GLY A 95 1.06 -0.22 5.46
CA GLY A 95 -0.01 0.40 6.23
C GLY A 95 -1.25 0.52 5.36
N ARG A 96 -2.32 1.05 5.92
CA ARG A 96 -3.56 1.24 5.17
C ARG A 96 -3.41 2.34 4.11
N PHE A 97 -2.48 3.26 4.37
CA PHE A 97 -2.17 4.44 3.58
C PHE A 97 -0.69 4.51 3.19
N CYS A 98 0.05 3.40 3.26
CA CYS A 98 1.51 3.38 3.03
C CYS A 98 2.28 4.35 3.96
N GLU A 99 1.77 4.53 5.18
CA GLU A 99 2.20 5.51 6.17
C GLU A 99 3.41 5.08 7.01
N SER A 100 3.78 3.80 6.99
CA SER A 100 4.89 3.25 7.75
C SER A 100 5.84 2.46 6.85
N CYS A 101 7.05 2.18 7.35
CA CYS A 101 7.93 1.25 6.65
C CYS A 101 7.47 -0.20 6.83
N ALA A 102 7.77 -1.03 5.83
CA ALA A 102 7.60 -2.47 5.89
C ALA A 102 8.55 -3.09 6.93
N PRO A 103 8.28 -4.32 7.41
CA PRO A 103 9.20 -5.02 8.32
C PRO A 103 10.63 -5.06 7.77
N PHE A 104 11.63 -4.91 8.64
CA PHE A 104 13.06 -4.80 8.31
C PHE A 104 13.47 -3.50 7.59
N PHE A 105 12.59 -2.52 7.51
CA PHE A 105 12.91 -1.17 7.05
C PHE A 105 12.56 -0.13 8.11
N TYR A 106 13.31 0.97 8.13
CA TYR A 106 13.09 2.10 9.02
C TYR A 106 13.12 3.43 8.27
N GLY A 107 12.39 4.43 8.79
CA GLY A 107 12.20 5.73 8.19
C GLY A 107 10.83 6.32 8.53
N ASN A 108 10.45 7.40 7.85
CA ASN A 108 9.16 8.06 8.06
C ASN A 108 8.54 8.58 6.74
N PRO A 109 7.71 7.75 6.07
CA PRO A 109 7.01 8.13 4.85
C PRO A 109 6.09 9.34 5.01
N LEU A 110 5.51 9.57 6.18
CA LEU A 110 4.66 10.75 6.44
C LEU A 110 5.44 12.07 6.36
N LEU A 111 6.74 12.03 6.62
CA LEU A 111 7.64 13.18 6.50
C LEU A 111 8.43 13.17 5.18
N GLY A 112 8.10 12.27 4.24
CA GLY A 112 8.84 12.11 2.98
C GLY A 112 10.22 11.47 3.16
N GLN A 113 10.50 10.86 4.31
CA GLN A 113 11.74 10.11 4.52
C GLN A 113 11.62 8.72 3.89
N PRO A 114 12.64 8.26 3.14
CA PRO A 114 12.60 6.94 2.52
C PRO A 114 12.75 5.83 3.55
N CYS A 115 12.13 4.68 3.29
CA CYS A 115 12.31 3.47 4.07
C CYS A 115 13.62 2.78 3.68
N ARG A 116 14.56 2.72 4.63
CA ARG A 116 15.89 2.14 4.46
C ARG A 116 15.94 0.79 5.15
N GLU A 117 16.66 -0.16 4.55
CA GLU A 117 16.86 -1.47 5.15
C GLU A 117 17.62 -1.36 6.47
N CYS A 118 17.20 -2.15 7.45
CA CYS A 118 17.84 -2.17 8.76
C CYS A 118 19.18 -2.93 8.70
N ASP A 119 20.20 -2.36 9.33
CA ASP A 119 21.55 -2.93 9.35
C ASP A 119 21.70 -4.01 10.43
N CYS A 120 20.88 -5.05 10.35
CA CYS A 120 20.82 -6.12 11.34
C CYS A 120 21.49 -7.42 10.85
N GLY A 121 21.88 -8.27 11.80
CA GLY A 121 22.31 -9.64 11.55
C GLY A 121 21.12 -10.58 11.35
N TYR A 122 21.38 -11.80 10.91
CA TYR A 122 20.33 -12.77 10.58
C TYR A 122 19.47 -13.21 11.78
N ALA A 123 19.95 -13.02 13.01
CA ALA A 123 19.20 -13.36 14.20
C ALA A 123 18.22 -12.27 14.64
N ALA A 124 18.22 -11.12 13.96
CA ALA A 124 17.22 -10.09 14.18
C ALA A 124 15.85 -10.54 13.65
N ILE A 125 14.82 -10.31 14.45
CA ILE A 125 13.42 -10.59 14.09
C ILE A 125 12.72 -9.36 13.51
N GLY A 126 13.40 -8.21 13.55
CA GLY A 126 12.92 -6.93 13.08
C GLY A 126 13.86 -5.82 13.52
N CYS A 127 13.37 -4.59 13.38
CA CYS A 127 14.03 -3.39 13.86
C CYS A 127 12.97 -2.33 14.14
N ASP A 128 13.31 -1.38 15.00
CA ASP A 128 12.48 -0.21 15.25
C ASP A 128 12.23 0.55 13.92
N PRO A 129 10.97 0.80 13.53
CA PRO A 129 10.64 1.37 12.24
C PRO A 129 11.02 2.85 12.11
N VAL A 130 11.43 3.51 13.19
CA VAL A 130 11.86 4.93 13.20
C VAL A 130 13.36 5.04 13.34
N THR A 131 13.97 4.32 14.29
CA THR A 131 15.39 4.44 14.62
C THR A 131 16.27 3.41 13.91
N GLY A 132 15.69 2.31 13.41
CA GLY A 132 16.42 1.19 12.82
C GLY A 132 17.17 0.32 13.83
N ALA A 133 16.88 0.47 15.13
CA ALA A 133 17.52 -0.33 16.17
C ALA A 133 17.04 -1.79 16.07
N CYS A 134 17.96 -2.74 16.01
CA CYS A 134 17.64 -4.14 15.78
C CYS A 134 16.93 -4.78 16.98
N GLU A 135 15.89 -5.57 16.70
CA GLU A 135 15.21 -6.40 17.68
C GLU A 135 15.77 -7.82 17.60
N CYS A 136 16.54 -8.22 18.62
CA CYS A 136 17.26 -9.49 18.60
C CYS A 136 16.39 -10.65 19.05
N GLY A 137 16.39 -11.73 18.26
CA GLY A 137 15.79 -13.02 18.61
C GLY A 137 16.82 -14.05 19.02
N TYR A 138 16.37 -15.27 19.31
CA TYR A 138 17.23 -16.46 19.46
C TYR A 138 18.39 -16.31 20.47
N TYR A 139 18.14 -15.61 21.59
CA TYR A 139 19.15 -15.32 22.62
C TYR A 139 20.39 -14.60 22.08
N THR A 140 20.21 -13.77 21.05
CA THR A 140 21.26 -12.88 20.54
C THR A 140 21.13 -11.49 21.14
N ALA A 141 22.23 -10.75 21.11
CA ALA A 141 22.39 -9.42 21.67
C ALA A 141 23.31 -8.57 20.78
N GLY A 142 23.53 -7.33 21.22
CA GLY A 142 24.34 -6.35 20.51
C GLY A 142 23.52 -5.54 19.51
N PRO A 143 24.09 -4.45 18.97
CA PRO A 143 23.38 -3.51 18.11
C PRO A 143 22.92 -4.13 16.78
N ARG A 144 23.55 -5.23 16.36
CA ARG A 144 23.25 -5.96 15.13
C ARG A 144 22.75 -7.38 15.37
N CYS A 145 22.53 -7.81 16.62
CA CYS A 145 22.12 -9.18 16.93
C CYS A 145 23.10 -10.26 16.42
N LEU A 146 24.40 -9.97 16.51
CA LEU A 146 25.49 -10.83 16.07
C LEU A 146 26.32 -11.38 17.24
N GLU A 147 25.81 -11.26 18.47
CA GLU A 147 26.47 -11.72 19.69
C GLU A 147 25.50 -12.59 20.50
N CYS A 148 26.00 -13.56 21.26
CA CYS A 148 25.14 -14.34 22.16
C CYS A 148 24.92 -13.57 23.47
N GLU A 149 23.69 -13.61 23.99
CA GLU A 149 23.36 -13.10 25.32
C GLU A 149 24.23 -13.78 26.40
N PRO A 150 24.52 -13.10 27.53
CA PRO A 150 25.24 -13.71 28.65
C PRO A 150 24.61 -15.03 29.11
N GLY A 151 25.43 -16.08 29.18
CA GLY A 151 24.97 -17.43 29.58
C GLY A 151 24.41 -18.29 28.42
N SER A 152 24.50 -17.82 27.19
CA SER A 152 24.24 -18.61 25.98
C SER A 152 25.50 -18.80 25.13
N TYR A 153 25.49 -19.79 24.22
CA TYR A 153 26.61 -20.15 23.36
C TYR A 153 26.14 -20.53 21.95
N GLY A 154 26.99 -20.28 20.94
CA GLY A 154 26.70 -20.50 19.52
C GLY A 154 27.51 -19.53 18.66
N ASP A 155 27.32 -19.60 17.34
CA ASP A 155 27.96 -18.67 16.40
C ASP A 155 26.91 -17.85 15.61
N PRO A 156 26.43 -16.73 16.19
CA PRO A 156 25.49 -15.79 15.60
C PRO A 156 26.03 -15.04 14.35
N LEU A 157 27.22 -15.36 13.81
CA LEU A 157 27.77 -14.75 12.59
C LEU A 157 27.56 -15.62 11.34
N ILE A 158 27.33 -16.93 11.50
CA ILE A 158 27.28 -17.90 10.39
C ILE A 158 25.91 -18.56 10.18
N GLY A 159 24.89 -18.12 10.89
CA GLY A 159 23.53 -18.68 10.83
C GLY A 159 23.17 -19.58 12.03
N GLU A 160 24.11 -19.84 12.95
CA GLU A 160 23.82 -20.69 14.11
C GLU A 160 23.05 -19.93 15.21
N PRO A 161 21.97 -20.52 15.77
CA PRO A 161 21.24 -19.91 16.87
C PRO A 161 22.01 -20.07 18.20
N CYS A 162 22.00 -19.03 19.03
CA CYS A 162 22.51 -19.14 20.40
C CYS A 162 21.61 -20.07 21.22
N LYS A 163 22.24 -20.90 22.05
CA LYS A 163 21.57 -21.89 22.90
C LYS A 163 21.94 -21.65 24.35
N ARG A 164 20.99 -21.80 25.26
CA ARG A 164 21.26 -21.82 26.70
C ARG A 164 21.51 -23.25 27.14
N ARG A 165 22.37 -23.44 28.14
CA ARG A 165 22.44 -24.72 28.85
C ARG A 165 21.15 -24.90 29.64
N CYS A 166 20.51 -26.07 29.51
CA CYS A 166 19.47 -26.45 30.46
C CYS A 166 20.10 -26.58 31.87
N PRO A 167 19.39 -26.15 32.92
CA PRO A 167 19.82 -26.39 34.31
C PRO A 167 19.92 -27.88 34.64
#